data_AF-A0A957IXZ6-F1
#
_entry.id   AF-A0A957IXZ6-F1
#
_cell.length_a   1.000
_cell.length_b   1.000
_cell.length_c   1.000
_cell.angle_alpha   90.00
_cell.angle_beta   90.00
_cell.angle_gamma   90.00
#
_symmetry.space_group_name_H-M   'P 1'
#
loop_
_entity.id
_entity.type
_entity.pdbx_description
1 polymer ?
#
loop_
_entity_poly.entity_id
_entity_poly.type
_entity_poly.pdbx_seq_one_letter_code
_entity_poly.pdbx_strand_id
1 'polypeptide(L)' 'MGYGRLHPAPNVAYGTVRLLYQTASREYVEFLRANNPYPGYNNGEILYDLWQQSGQSTPELMAAAPFGRFGAYLPLVVK' A
#
# COMPACT_ATOMS: atom_id res chain seq x y z
N MET A 1 -4.92 47.02 7.28
CA MET A 1 -4.42 45.95 6.40
C MET A 1 -4.80 44.61 7.03
N GLY A 2 -5.85 43.96 6.55
CA GLY A 2 -6.36 42.72 7.14
C GLY A 2 -5.82 41.51 6.40
N TYR A 3 -5.10 40.62 7.10
CA TYR A 3 -4.72 39.32 6.57
C TYR A 3 -5.97 38.47 6.44
N GLY A 4 -6.49 38.32 5.22
CA GLY A 4 -7.59 37.42 4.92
C GLY A 4 -7.18 35.98 5.26
N ARG A 5 -7.98 35.31 6.09
CA ARG A 5 -7.85 33.85 6.29
C ARG A 5 -7.94 33.20 4.91
N LEU A 6 -6.88 32.49 4.51
CA LEU A 6 -6.91 31.60 3.36
C LEU A 6 -7.94 30.50 3.65
N HIS A 7 -9.15 30.66 3.12
CA HIS A 7 -10.07 29.55 2.98
C HIS A 7 -9.41 28.56 2.01
N PRO A 8 -9.23 27.27 2.37
CA PRO A 8 -8.80 26.30 1.38
C PRO A 8 -9.83 26.30 0.25
N ALA A 9 -9.39 26.58 -0.97
CA ALA A 9 -10.27 26.56 -2.13
C ALA A 9 -10.95 25.19 -2.21
N PRO A 10 -12.30 25.13 -2.30
CA PRO A 10 -12.97 23.86 -2.54
C PRO A 10 -12.38 23.31 -3.84
N ASN A 11 -11.89 22.06 -3.82
CA ASN A 11 -11.27 21.32 -4.95
C ASN A 11 -9.74 21.25 -4.99
N VAL A 12 -9.02 21.63 -3.93
CA VAL A 12 -7.56 21.40 -3.86
C VAL A 12 -7.23 20.19 -2.99
N ALA A 13 -6.50 19.22 -3.55
CA ALA A 13 -6.01 18.06 -2.83
C ALA A 13 -4.50 18.13 -2.54
N TYR A 14 -4.12 17.63 -1.36
CA TYR A 14 -2.75 17.49 -0.90
C TYR A 14 -2.57 16.08 -0.35
N GLY A 15 -1.37 15.52 -0.45
CA GLY A 15 -1.09 14.21 0.14
C GLY A 15 0.35 13.76 -0.05
N THR A 16 0.66 12.55 0.39
CA THR A 16 1.97 11.92 0.21
C THR A 16 1.79 10.57 -0.45
N VAL A 17 2.47 10.37 -1.58
CA VAL A 17 2.57 9.07 -2.24
C VAL A 17 3.78 8.34 -1.67
N ARG A 18 3.62 7.06 -1.33
CA ARG A 18 4.68 6.19 -0.80
C ARG A 18 4.85 4.98 -1.73
N LEU A 19 6.07 4.73 -2.15
CA LEU A 19 6.46 3.49 -2.83
C LEU A 19 6.94 2.51 -1.77
N LEU A 20 6.27 1.35 -1.69
CA LEU A 20 6.61 0.28 -0.76
C LEU A 20 7.14 -0.93 -1.52
N TYR A 21 8.15 -1.59 -0.95
CA TYR A 21 8.62 -2.89 -1.37
C TYR A 21 8.17 -3.95 -0.37
N GLN A 22 7.78 -5.12 -0.89
CA GLN A 22 7.49 -6.30 -0.08
C GLN A 22 7.98 -7.52 -0.86
N THR A 23 8.72 -8.40 -0.18
CA THR A 23 9.29 -9.60 -0.81
C THR A 23 8.23 -10.59 -1.28
N ALA A 24 7.16 -10.77 -0.52
CA ALA A 24 6.00 -11.60 -0.89
C ALA A 24 4.73 -11.06 -0.24
N SER A 25 3.64 -10.95 -1.01
CA SER A 25 2.34 -10.53 -0.48
C SER A 25 1.64 -11.68 0.23
N ARG A 26 0.70 -11.33 1.11
CA ARG A 26 -0.16 -12.29 1.81
C ARG A 26 -0.92 -13.17 0.82
N GLU A 27 -1.54 -12.56 -0.18
CA GLU A 27 -2.39 -13.24 -1.16
C GLU A 27 -1.57 -14.26 -1.97
N TYR A 28 -0.32 -13.94 -2.29
CA TYR A 28 0.57 -14.85 -3.00
C TYR A 28 0.91 -16.08 -2.14
N VAL A 29 1.31 -15.87 -0.88
CA VAL A 29 1.64 -16.96 0.05
C VAL A 29 0.41 -17.83 0.32
N GLU A 30 -0.75 -17.23 0.58
CA GLU A 30 -2.00 -17.96 0.81
C GLU A 30 -2.46 -18.74 -0.43
N PHE A 31 -2.27 -18.19 -1.63
CA PHE A 31 -2.54 -18.89 -2.88
C PHE A 31 -1.68 -20.15 -3.03
N LEU A 32 -0.37 -20.03 -2.82
CA LEU A 32 0.56 -21.16 -2.91
C LEU A 32 0.23 -22.26 -1.90
N ARG A 33 -0.20 -21.89 -0.69
CA ARG A 33 -0.68 -22.83 0.32
C ARG A 33 -1.94 -23.56 -0.11
N ALA A 34 -2.96 -22.82 -0.57
CA ALA A 34 -4.25 -23.39 -0.92
C ALA A 34 -4.20 -24.25 -2.20
N ASN A 35 -3.29 -23.95 -3.13
CA ASN A 35 -3.21 -24.60 -4.43
C ASN A 35 -2.01 -25.56 -4.55
N ASN A 36 -1.49 -26.04 -3.42
CA ASN A 36 -0.41 -27.01 -3.42
C ASN A 36 -0.87 -28.36 -4.03
N PRO A 37 -0.27 -28.86 -5.13
CA PRO A 37 -0.76 -30.04 -5.84
C PRO A 37 -0.40 -31.37 -5.17
N TYR A 38 0.37 -31.36 -4.07
CA TYR A 38 0.89 -32.57 -3.42
C TYR A 38 0.42 -32.68 -1.95
N PRO A 39 -0.63 -33.47 -1.66
CA PRO A 39 -1.23 -33.52 -0.33
C PRO A 39 -0.33 -34.18 0.74
N GLY A 40 0.68 -34.98 0.36
CA GLY A 40 1.56 -35.68 1.30
C GLY A 40 2.75 -34.84 1.82
N TYR A 41 3.16 -33.81 1.08
CA TYR A 41 4.23 -32.88 1.46
C TYR A 41 3.76 -31.47 1.14
N ASN A 42 3.08 -30.84 2.10
CA ASN A 42 2.50 -29.52 1.89
C ASN A 42 3.55 -28.42 2.07
N ASN A 43 4.39 -28.24 1.05
CA ASN A 43 5.39 -27.16 1.00
C ASN A 43 4.75 -25.77 1.11
N GLY A 44 3.50 -25.64 0.67
CA GLY A 44 2.73 -24.41 0.83
C GLY A 44 2.41 -24.09 2.29
N GLU A 45 2.10 -25.09 3.11
CA GLU A 45 1.91 -24.91 4.56
C GLU A 45 3.22 -24.55 5.25
N ILE A 46 4.31 -25.25 4.92
CA ILE A 46 5.65 -24.97 5.45
C ILE A 46 6.06 -23.52 5.14
N LEU A 47 5.86 -23.07 3.89
CA LEU A 47 6.13 -21.69 3.50
C LEU A 47 5.30 -20.69 4.32
N TYR A 48 4.00 -20.95 4.49
CA TYR A 48 3.11 -20.07 5.25
C TYR A 48 3.52 -19.95 6.71
N ASP A 49 3.86 -21.06 7.35
CA ASP A 49 4.31 -21.09 8.74
C ASP A 49 5.63 -20.32 8.91
N LEU A 50 6.60 -20.53 8.02
CA LEU A 50 7.86 -19.80 8.03
C LEU A 50 7.64 -18.30 7.79
N TRP A 51 6.76 -17.94 6.85
CA TRP A 51 6.42 -16.56 6.55
C TRP A 51 5.75 -15.85 7.74
N GLN A 52 4.86 -16.55 8.46
CA GLN A 52 4.29 -16.02 9.71
C GLN A 52 5.37 -15.80 10.78
N GLN A 53 6.28 -16.76 10.95
CA GLN A 53 7.37 -16.67 11.91
C GLN A 53 8.39 -15.57 11.56
N SER A 54 8.56 -15.27 10.27
CA SER A 54 9.51 -14.27 9.79
C SER A 54 8.95 -12.85 9.70
N GLY A 55 7.79 -12.57 10.30
CA GLY A 55 7.20 -11.22 10.30
C GLY A 55 6.51 -10.82 8.98
N GLN A 56 6.08 -11.82 8.21
CA GLN A 56 5.12 -11.67 7.11
C GLN A 56 5.53 -10.69 6.01
N SER A 57 6.84 -10.60 5.74
CA SER A 57 7.39 -9.70 4.71
C SER A 57 6.87 -8.26 4.88
N THR A 58 6.98 -7.69 6.08
CA THR A 58 6.46 -6.34 6.37
C THR A 58 6.92 -5.33 5.29
N PRO A 59 6.03 -4.53 4.70
CA PRO A 59 6.40 -3.60 3.64
C PRO A 59 7.43 -2.55 4.09
N GLU A 60 8.46 -2.35 3.26
CA GLU A 60 9.53 -1.38 3.49
C GLU A 60 9.34 -0.15 2.60
N LEU A 61 9.58 1.05 3.15
CA LEU A 61 9.48 2.30 2.39
C LEU A 61 10.70 2.48 1.48
N MET A 62 10.47 2.50 0.17
CA MET A 62 11.51 2.82 -0.80
C MET A 62 11.62 4.32 -1.07
N ALA A 63 10.46 4.97 -1.25
CA ALA A 63 10.41 6.40 -1.58
C ALA A 63 9.10 7.02 -1.10
N ALA A 64 9.12 8.33 -0.85
CA ALA A 64 7.92 9.11 -0.56
C ALA A 64 8.01 10.49 -1.23
N ALA A 65 6.90 10.97 -1.78
CA ALA A 65 6.81 12.28 -2.40
C ALA A 65 5.49 12.96 -2.02
N PRO A 66 5.53 14.22 -1.54
CA PRO A 66 4.32 15.01 -1.36
C PRO A 66 3.78 15.47 -2.71
N PHE A 67 2.46 15.55 -2.84
CA PHE A 67 1.80 16.21 -3.96
C PHE A 67 0.92 17.36 -3.46
N GLY A 68 0.61 18.30 -4.37
CA GLY A 68 -0.25 19.42 -4.08
C GLY A 68 0.44 20.57 -3.35
N ARG A 69 1.76 20.66 -3.25
CA ARG A 69 2.46 21.77 -2.55
C ARG A 69 2.04 23.18 -3.01
N PHE A 70 1.48 23.31 -4.22
CA PHE A 70 0.86 24.52 -4.77
C PHE A 70 -0.59 24.31 -5.25
N GLY A 71 -1.22 23.23 -4.77
CA GLY A 71 -2.54 22.73 -5.16
C GLY A 71 -2.49 21.82 -6.39
N ALA A 72 -2.99 20.58 -6.22
CA ALA A 72 -3.34 19.72 -7.35
C ALA A 72 -4.86 19.78 -7.51
N TYR A 73 -5.34 20.22 -8.68
CA TYR A 73 -6.75 20.10 -9.04
C TYR A 73 -7.04 18.64 -9.35
N LEU A 74 -7.85 17.99 -8.51
CA LEU A 74 -8.44 16.71 -8.87
C LEU A 74 -9.65 16.98 -9.76
N PRO A 75 -9.84 16.23 -10.86
CA PRO A 75 -11.08 16.31 -11.61
C PRO A 75 -12.25 15.94 -10.68
N LEU A 76 -13.30 16.76 -10.70
CA LEU A 76 -14.50 16.51 -9.93
C LEU A 76 -15.24 15.34 -10.59
N VAL A 77 -15.14 14.14 -10.01
CA VAL A 77 -15.96 12.99 -10.43
C VAL A 77 -17.35 13.18 -9.83
N VAL A 78 -18.25 13.82 -10.59
CA VAL A 78 -19.68 13.84 -10.27
C VAL A 78 -20.23 12.45 -10.61
N LYS A 79 -20.82 11.78 -9.62
CA LYS A 79 -21.55 10.52 -9.82
C LYS A 79 -22.91 10.79 -10.46
#